data_AF-A0AAN8URF2-F1
#
_entry.id   AF-A0AAN8URF2-F1
#
_cell.length_a   1.000
_cell.length_b   1.000
_cell.length_c   1.000
_cell.angle_alpha   90.00
_cell.angle_beta   90.00
_cell.angle_gamma   90.00
#
_symmetry.space_group_name_H-M   'P 1'
#
loop_
_entity.id
_entity.type
_entity.pdbx_description
1 polymer ?
#
loop_
_entity_poly.entity_id
_entity_poly.type
_entity_poly.pdbx_seq_one_letter_code
_entity_poly.pdbx_strand_id
1 'polypeptide(L)'
;MVRFQVLVSILVPLVLLLGISATTEGPWITIHDLNDPRVIDIAKFAVSELNKKISPGGLEFKSVDQGWSQLGRIGGFISHTNFKLDITTLRQDASVHKYEVIVLELTDARNFMSLSSYKELHV
;
A
#
# COMPACT_ATOMS: atom_id res chain seq x y z
N MET A 1 2.52 -44.39 28.08
CA MET A 1 1.29 -43.92 27.40
C MET A 1 1.13 -42.43 27.71
N VAL A 2 1.87 -41.59 26.98
CA VAL A 2 1.90 -40.14 27.21
C VAL A 2 0.64 -39.55 26.60
N ARG A 3 -0.18 -38.93 27.44
CA ARG A 3 -1.56 -38.51 27.21
C ARG A 3 -1.64 -37.54 26.03
N PHE A 4 -2.43 -37.90 25.02
CA PHE A 4 -2.83 -37.02 23.90
C PHE A 4 -3.44 -35.68 24.37
N GLN A 5 -3.89 -35.61 25.63
CA GLN A 5 -4.41 -34.40 26.28
C GLN A 5 -3.35 -33.30 26.53
N VAL A 6 -2.06 -33.62 26.62
CA VAL A 6 -1.03 -32.58 26.88
C VAL A 6 -0.66 -31.83 25.59
N LEU A 7 -0.77 -32.48 24.42
CA LEU A 7 -0.44 -31.86 23.14
C LEU A 7 -1.44 -30.75 22.77
N VAL A 8 -2.73 -30.94 23.08
CA VAL A 8 -3.79 -29.93 22.84
C VAL A 8 -3.63 -28.72 23.77
N SER A 9 -3.25 -28.95 25.04
CA SER A 9 -3.12 -27.88 26.04
C SER A 9 -1.91 -26.96 25.85
N ILE A 10 -0.88 -27.40 25.12
CA ILE A 10 0.27 -26.56 24.75
C ILE A 10 0.01 -25.82 23.43
N LEU A 11 -0.83 -26.35 22.55
CA LEU A 11 -1.17 -25.71 21.28
C LEU A 11 -2.01 -24.43 21.49
N VAL A 12 -2.95 -24.44 22.45
CA VAL A 12 -3.85 -23.30 22.73
C VAL A 12 -3.10 -22.02 23.18
N PRO A 13 -2.14 -22.05 24.13
CA PRO A 13 -1.37 -20.85 24.47
C PRO A 13 -0.37 -20.44 23.39
N LEU A 14 0.12 -21.36 22.55
CA LEU A 14 1.03 -21.02 21.45
C LEU A 14 0.30 -20.28 20.32
N VAL A 15 -0.96 -20.63 20.03
CA VAL A 15 -1.80 -19.91 19.06
C VAL A 15 -2.21 -18.51 19.56
N LEU A 16 -2.34 -18.31 20.88
CA LEU A 16 -2.54 -16.98 21.47
C LEU A 16 -1.28 -16.09 21.43
N LEU A 17 -0.09 -16.70 21.51
CA LEU A 17 1.19 -15.98 21.44
C LEU A 17 1.57 -15.62 20.00
N LEU A 18 1.15 -16.44 19.03
CA LEU A 18 1.11 -16.09 17.61
C LEU A 18 -0.10 -15.18 17.38
N GLY A 19 -0.08 -13.98 17.96
CA GLY A 19 -1.10 -12.96 17.72
C GLY A 19 -1.26 -12.78 16.22
N ILE A 20 -2.26 -13.46 15.65
CA ILE A 20 -2.67 -13.32 14.26
C ILE A 20 -3.04 -11.86 14.18
N SER A 21 -2.13 -11.03 13.66
CA SER A 21 -2.34 -9.60 13.57
C SER A 21 -3.39 -9.43 12.49
N ALA A 22 -4.66 -9.51 12.90
CA ALA A 22 -5.78 -9.39 12.00
C ALA A 22 -5.67 -8.00 11.37
N THR A 23 -5.43 -7.97 10.06
CA THR A 23 -5.61 -6.78 9.25
C THR A 23 -7.09 -6.69 8.94
N THR A 24 -7.70 -5.59 9.34
CA THR A 24 -9.10 -5.30 9.00
C THR A 24 -9.08 -4.17 7.99
N GLU A 25 -9.67 -4.39 6.83
CA GLU A 25 -9.77 -3.38 5.80
C GLU A 25 -11.24 -3.12 5.47
N GLY A 26 -11.57 -1.84 5.30
CA GLY A 26 -12.87 -1.41 4.80
C GLY A 26 -13.03 -1.65 3.30
N PRO A 27 -14.15 -1.22 2.72
CA PRO A 27 -14.32 -1.22 1.27
C PRO A 27 -13.38 -0.21 0.61
N TRP A 28 -13.03 -0.47 -0.64
CA TRP A 28 -12.41 0.54 -1.51
C TRP A 28 -13.42 1.62 -1.86
N ILE A 29 -13.03 2.88 -1.68
CA ILE A 29 -13.83 4.06 -1.98
C ILE A 29 -13.14 4.83 -3.09
N THR A 30 -13.89 5.25 -4.10
CA THR A 30 -13.35 6.09 -5.18
C THR A 30 -12.93 7.46 -4.65
N ILE A 31 -11.74 7.90 -5.05
CA ILE A 31 -11.25 9.25 -4.78
C ILE A 31 -11.81 10.17 -5.86
N HIS A 32 -12.63 11.15 -5.46
CA HIS A 32 -13.28 12.07 -6.40
C HIS A 32 -12.38 13.24 -6.81
N ASP A 33 -11.63 13.81 -5.86
CA ASP A 33 -10.65 14.85 -6.16
C ASP A 33 -9.26 14.25 -6.30
N LEU A 34 -8.87 13.99 -7.55
CA LEU A 34 -7.54 13.45 -7.87
C LEU A 34 -6.44 14.51 -7.76
N ASN A 35 -6.80 15.79 -7.61
CA ASN A 35 -5.85 16.89 -7.41
C ASN A 35 -5.71 17.27 -5.92
N ASP A 36 -6.36 16.54 -5.02
CA ASP A 36 -6.17 16.70 -3.58
C ASP A 36 -4.67 16.64 -3.25
N PRO A 37 -4.12 17.59 -2.49
CA PRO A 37 -2.69 17.65 -2.20
C PRO A 37 -2.13 16.35 -1.61
N ARG A 38 -2.90 15.65 -0.77
CA ARG A 38 -2.47 14.36 -0.19
C ARG A 38 -2.38 13.29 -1.27
N VAL A 39 -3.34 13.23 -2.19
CA VAL A 39 -3.33 12.27 -3.31
C VAL A 39 -2.13 12.51 -4.21
N ILE A 40 -1.82 13.77 -4.50
CA ILE A 40 -0.62 14.15 -5.26
C ILE A 40 0.67 13.76 -4.54
N ASP A 41 0.75 13.94 -3.23
CA ASP A 41 1.91 13.53 -2.42
C ASP A 41 2.12 12.01 -2.46
N ILE A 42 1.04 11.23 -2.37
CA ILE A 42 1.08 9.77 -2.48
C ILE A 42 1.57 9.34 -3.87
N ALA A 43 1.06 9.97 -4.93
CA ALA A 43 1.48 9.67 -6.30
C ALA A 43 2.97 10.00 -6.53
N LYS A 44 3.44 11.16 -6.06
CA LYS A 44 4.85 11.55 -6.14
C LYS A 44 5.75 10.62 -5.33
N PHE A 45 5.30 10.21 -4.14
CA PHE A 45 6.00 9.19 -3.35
C PHE A 45 6.15 7.89 -4.15
N ALA A 46 5.06 7.41 -4.77
CA ALA A 46 5.10 6.21 -5.61
C ALA A 46 6.10 6.33 -6.77
N VAL A 47 6.11 7.46 -7.49
CA VAL A 47 7.10 7.71 -8.57
C VAL A 47 8.53 7.70 -8.02
N SER A 48 8.77 8.27 -6.85
CA SER A 48 10.10 8.23 -6.21
C SER A 48 10.54 6.80 -5.88
N GLU A 49 9.63 5.93 -5.45
CA GLU A 49 9.90 4.53 -5.16
C GLU A 49 10.08 3.70 -6.45
N LEU A 50 9.31 3.97 -7.50
CA LEU A 50 9.51 3.37 -8.82
C LEU A 50 10.87 3.74 -9.40
N ASN A 51 11.28 5.00 -9.25
CA ASN A 51 12.62 5.44 -9.63
C ASN A 51 13.69 4.64 -8.88
N LYS A 52 13.52 4.34 -7.59
CA LYS A 52 14.48 3.49 -6.86
C LYS A 52 14.51 2.03 -7.34
N LYS A 53 13.36 1.47 -7.72
CA LYS A 53 13.20 0.03 -7.98
C LYS A 53 13.43 -0.39 -9.43
N ILE A 54 12.90 0.35 -10.40
CA ILE A 54 12.83 -0.11 -11.80
C ILE A 54 13.44 0.87 -12.81
N SER A 55 13.48 2.16 -12.52
CA SER A 55 13.98 3.16 -13.46
C SER A 55 14.74 4.27 -12.72
N PRO A 56 15.97 4.01 -12.24
CA PRO A 56 16.80 4.97 -11.49
C PRO A 56 16.83 6.36 -12.10
N GLY A 57 16.05 7.28 -11.53
CA GLY A 57 15.99 8.70 -11.89
C GLY A 57 15.29 9.02 -13.22
N GLY A 58 14.55 8.07 -13.81
CA GLY A 58 14.01 8.20 -15.16
C GLY A 58 12.57 8.69 -15.26
N LEU A 59 11.75 8.53 -14.21
CA LEU A 59 10.32 8.82 -14.23
C LEU A 59 10.00 10.14 -13.52
N GLU A 60 9.23 10.99 -14.19
CA GLU A 60 8.64 12.21 -13.67
C GLU A 60 7.12 12.02 -13.50
N PHE A 61 6.57 12.50 -12.38
CA PHE A 61 5.14 12.46 -12.14
C PHE A 61 4.41 13.45 -13.08
N LYS A 62 3.37 12.98 -13.78
CA LYS A 62 2.53 13.83 -14.64
C LYS A 62 1.13 14.04 -14.05
N SER A 63 0.39 12.96 -13.80
CA SER A 63 -1.00 13.03 -13.33
C SER A 63 -1.43 11.76 -12.60
N VAL A 64 -2.51 11.89 -11.83
CA VAL A 64 -3.32 10.77 -11.37
C VAL A 64 -4.53 10.68 -12.30
N ASP A 65 -4.73 9.53 -12.91
CA ASP A 65 -5.81 9.29 -13.87
C ASP A 65 -7.05 8.71 -13.18
N GLN A 66 -6.85 7.83 -12.19
CA GLN A 66 -7.89 7.23 -11.34
C GLN A 66 -7.34 6.94 -9.95
N GLY A 67 -8.22 6.85 -8.95
CA GLY A 67 -7.81 6.59 -7.57
C GLY A 67 -8.89 5.98 -6.69
N TRP A 68 -8.46 5.13 -5.77
CA TRP A 68 -9.26 4.57 -4.70
C TRP A 68 -8.49 4.59 -3.38
N SER A 69 -9.20 4.76 -2.27
CA SER A 69 -8.65 4.63 -0.93
C SER A 69 -9.37 3.54 -0.15
N GLN A 70 -8.67 2.95 0.79
CA GLN A 70 -9.20 1.92 1.68
C GLN A 70 -8.61 2.11 3.07
N LEU A 71 -9.47 2.34 4.05
CA LEU A 71 -9.06 2.47 5.44
C LEU A 71 -8.94 1.09 6.07
N GLY A 72 -7.93 0.90 6.92
CA GLY A 72 -7.75 -0.33 7.65
C GLY A 72 -7.06 -0.17 9.00
N ARG A 73 -6.99 -1.27 9.75
CA ARG A 73 -6.24 -1.37 11.00
C ARG A 73 -5.36 -2.62 11.01
N ILE A 74 -4.11 -2.44 11.40
CA ILE A 74 -3.14 -3.51 11.63
C ILE A 74 -3.10 -3.81 13.13
N GLY A 75 -3.29 -5.09 13.48
CA GLY A 75 -3.20 -5.57 14.86
C GLY A 75 -4.23 -4.94 15.81
N GLY A 76 -5.29 -4.31 15.28
CA GLY A 76 -6.33 -3.63 16.06
C GLY A 76 -5.93 -2.29 16.67
N PHE A 77 -4.71 -1.78 16.42
CA PHE A 77 -4.22 -0.55 17.05
C PHE A 77 -3.74 0.50 16.04
N ILE A 78 -3.08 0.09 14.96
CA ILE A 78 -2.44 1.01 14.01
C ILE A 78 -3.37 1.26 12.84
N SER A 79 -3.79 2.52 12.66
CA SER A 79 -4.61 2.93 11.52
C SER A 79 -3.74 3.09 10.27
N HIS A 80 -4.24 2.63 9.13
CA HIS A 80 -3.58 2.80 7.84
C HIS A 80 -4.59 3.10 6.73
N THR A 81 -4.08 3.67 5.65
CA THR A 81 -4.81 3.89 4.41
C THR A 81 -4.03 3.25 3.28
N ASN A 82 -4.67 2.37 2.51
CA ASN A 82 -4.17 1.95 1.22
C ASN A 82 -4.70 2.90 0.15
N PHE A 83 -3.81 3.44 -0.68
CA PHE A 83 -4.16 4.21 -1.87
C PHE A 83 -3.81 3.37 -3.09
N LYS A 84 -4.80 3.10 -3.94
CA LYS A 84 -4.60 2.51 -5.25
C LYS A 84 -4.79 3.60 -6.29
N LEU A 85 -3.72 3.96 -7.00
CA LEU A 85 -3.72 5.05 -7.97
C LEU A 85 -3.26 4.55 -9.33
N ASP A 86 -3.94 4.96 -10.39
CA ASP A 86 -3.44 4.87 -11.75
C ASP A 86 -2.76 6.18 -12.07
N ILE A 87 -1.43 6.15 -12.27
CA ILE A 87 -0.61 7.34 -12.47
C ILE A 87 -0.02 7.35 -13.88
N THR A 88 0.05 8.54 -14.46
CA THR A 88 0.83 8.79 -15.67
C THR A 88 2.17 9.40 -15.30
N THR A 89 3.23 8.90 -15.93
CA THR A 89 4.61 9.37 -15.78
C THR A 89 5.23 9.70 -17.13
N LEU A 90 6.25 10.54 -17.12
CA LEU A 90 7.05 10.90 -18.28
C LEU A 90 8.50 10.50 -18.05
N ARG A 91 9.19 10.11 -19.13
CA ARG A 91 10.64 10.03 -19.16
C ARG A 91 11.26 11.22 -19.89
N GLN A 92 12.57 11.37 -19.75
CA GLN A 92 13.36 12.41 -20.44
C GLN A 92 13.23 12.37 -21.98
N ASP A 93 12.99 11.20 -22.55
CA ASP A 93 12.73 11.00 -23.99
C ASP A 93 11.28 11.32 -24.41
N ALA A 94 10.50 11.92 -23.50
CA ALA A 94 9.07 12.21 -23.64
C ALA A 94 8.17 10.97 -23.80
N SER A 95 8.67 9.76 -23.55
CA SER A 95 7.83 8.56 -23.49
C SER A 95 6.88 8.63 -22.29
N VAL A 96 5.63 8.25 -22.53
CA VAL A 96 4.55 8.24 -21.54
C VAL A 96 4.39 6.81 -21.01
N HIS A 97 4.47 6.65 -19.71
CA HIS A 97 4.26 5.36 -19.05
C HIS A 97 3.16 5.47 -18.01
N LYS A 98 2.30 4.46 -17.94
CA LYS A 98 1.20 4.38 -16.97
C LYS A 98 1.44 3.26 -15.97
N TYR A 99 1.14 3.51 -14.71
CA TYR A 99 1.30 2.53 -13.64
C TYR A 99 0.06 2.51 -12.75
N GLU A 100 -0.42 1.32 -12.40
CA GLU A 100 -1.23 1.14 -11.20
C GLU A 100 -0.27 0.96 -10.03
N VAL A 101 -0.42 1.77 -8.98
CA VAL A 101 0.40 1.72 -7.77
C VAL A 101 -0.48 1.55 -6.55
N ILE A 102 -0.05 0.73 -5.59
CA ILE A 102 -0.66 0.64 -4.26
C ILE A 102 0.34 1.15 -3.24
N VAL A 103 0.00 2.25 -2.57
CA VAL A 103 0.79 2.84 -1.50
C VAL A 103 0.06 2.67 -0.18
N LEU A 104 0.73 2.13 0.82
CA LEU A 104 0.26 2.09 2.19
C LEU A 104 0.80 3.29 2.95
N GLU A 105 -0.08 4.02 3.61
CA GLU A 105 0.22 5.10 4.55
C GLU A 105 -0.19 4.67 5.96
N LEU A 106 0.70 4.79 6.95
CA LEU A 106 0.33 4.64 8.36
C LEU A 106 -0.03 6.02 8.93
N THR A 107 -1.26 6.18 9.40
CA THR A 107 -1.76 7.46 9.93
C THR A 107 -1.15 7.80 11.29
N ASP A 108 -0.93 6.78 12.13
CA ASP A 108 -0.48 6.95 13.52
C ASP A 108 1.04 6.92 13.69
N ALA A 109 1.80 6.62 12.62
CA ALA A 109 3.25 6.49 12.65
C ALA A 109 3.89 7.53 11.73
N ARG A 110 4.60 8.53 12.31
CA ARG A 110 5.38 9.61 11.66
C ARG A 110 5.49 9.54 10.12
N ASN A 111 4.40 9.85 9.42
CA ASN A 111 4.31 9.92 7.96
C ASN A 111 4.92 8.70 7.23
N PHE A 112 4.77 7.50 7.77
CA PHE A 112 5.29 6.30 7.11
C PHE A 112 4.45 6.01 5.85
N MET A 113 5.14 5.90 4.72
CA MET A 113 4.58 5.46 3.45
C MET A 113 5.42 4.33 2.89
N SER A 114 4.78 3.37 2.23
CA SER A 114 5.45 2.26 1.55
C SER A 114 4.76 1.95 0.23
N LEU A 115 5.54 1.77 -0.83
CA LEU A 115 5.04 1.26 -2.10
C LEU A 115 4.83 -0.26 -1.97
N SER A 116 3.59 -0.65 -1.71
CA SER A 116 3.18 -2.04 -1.48
C SER A 116 3.21 -2.86 -2.77
N SER A 117 2.72 -2.30 -3.88
CA SER A 117 2.77 -2.94 -5.19
C SER A 117 2.75 -1.92 -6.33
N TYR A 118 3.17 -2.36 -7.51
CA TYR A 118 3.05 -1.58 -8.74
C TYR A 118 2.94 -2.52 -9.95
N LYS A 119 2.28 -2.03 -11.00
CA LYS A 119 2.15 -2.71 -12.28
C LYS A 119 2.12 -1.69 -13.42
N GLU A 120 2.88 -1.93 -14.47
CA GLU A 120 2.79 -1.12 -15.70
C GLU A 120 1.49 -1.45 -16.45
N LEU A 121 0.74 -0.40 -16.79
CA LEU A 121 -0.49 -0.50 -17.55
C LEU A 121 -0.13 -0.39 -19.03
N HIS A 122 -0.40 -1.47 -19.79
CA HIS A 122 -0.28 -1.43 -21.25
C HIS A 122 -1.49 -0.68 -21.80
N VAL A 123 -1.22 0.40 -22.53
CA VAL A 123 -2.22 1.25 -23.19
C VAL A 123 -2.21 0.97 -24.68
#